data_AF-A0A132A8E9-F1
#
_entry.id   AF-A0A132A8E9-F1
#
_cell.length_a   1.000
_cell.length_b   1.000
_cell.length_c   1.000
_cell.angle_alpha   90.00
_cell.angle_beta   90.00
_cell.angle_gamma   90.00
#
_symmetry.space_group_name_H-M   'P 1'
#
loop_
_entity.id
_entity.type
_entity.pdbx_description
1 polymer ?
#
loop_
_entity_poly.entity_id
_entity_poly.type
_entity_poly.pdbx_seq_one_letter_code
_entity_poly.pdbx_strand_id
1 'polypeptide(L)'
;MDMSEYDFLNMMKKDPDSFAIYRDNQFKCAKCKCSISHLKGTIFENSKIPVKAVLNLIMFWLKEYSCKMIQKEPETYRISLNAIVSWQKKFRKIIVDEMDRIYQEAKIGGPDTSIQVDESKFGKVHH
;
A
#
# COMPACT_ATOMS: atom_id res chain seq x y z
N MET A 1 -0.12 7.25 -17.99
CA MET A 1 0.24 8.58 -18.52
C MET A 1 0.66 9.38 -17.29
N ASP A 2 1.96 9.30 -16.96
CA ASP A 2 2.50 9.89 -15.73
C ASP A 2 2.62 11.40 -15.90
N MET A 3 2.04 12.13 -14.96
CA MET A 3 2.19 13.57 -14.83
C MET A 3 3.55 13.84 -14.20
N SER A 4 4.40 14.62 -14.86
CA SER A 4 5.75 14.90 -14.38
C SER A 4 5.71 15.77 -13.12
N GLU A 5 6.70 15.62 -12.23
CA GLU A 5 6.85 16.44 -11.01
C GLU A 5 6.86 17.96 -11.32
N TYR A 6 7.30 18.31 -12.53
CA TYR A 6 7.33 19.67 -13.05
C TYR A 6 5.92 20.23 -13.34
N ASP A 7 5.01 19.39 -13.83
CA ASP A 7 3.62 19.77 -14.09
C ASP A 7 2.87 20.01 -12.77
N PHE A 8 3.15 19.21 -11.74
CA PHE A 8 2.60 19.39 -10.40
C PHE A 8 3.06 20.71 -9.76
N LEU A 9 4.36 21.02 -9.86
CA LEU A 9 4.93 22.26 -9.31
C LEU A 9 4.43 23.51 -10.03
N ASN A 10 4.21 23.45 -11.34
CA ASN A 10 3.68 24.57 -12.11
C ASN A 10 2.18 24.78 -11.85
N MET A 11 1.44 23.73 -11.53
CA MET A 11 0.04 23.84 -11.10
C MET A 11 -0.09 24.55 -9.73
N MET A 12 0.88 24.35 -8.83
CA MET A 12 0.92 24.96 -7.49
C MET A 12 1.26 26.45 -7.48
N LYS A 13 1.77 27.01 -8.59
CA LYS A 13 2.24 28.41 -8.66
C LYS A 13 1.22 29.41 -9.21
N LYS A 14 0.06 28.96 -9.71
CA LYS A 14 -0.79 29.78 -10.59
C LYS A 14 -1.88 30.61 -9.91
N ASP A 15 -2.11 30.51 -8.61
CA ASP A 15 -2.99 31.45 -7.90
C ASP A 15 -2.85 31.26 -6.38
N PRO A 16 -2.34 32.25 -5.61
CA PRO A 16 -2.23 32.13 -4.16
C PRO A 16 -3.60 32.11 -3.45
N ASP A 17 -4.68 32.55 -4.12
CA ASP A 17 -6.05 32.59 -3.59
C ASP A 17 -7.04 31.66 -4.31
N SER A 18 -6.60 30.86 -5.30
CA SER A 18 -7.44 29.76 -5.87
C SER A 18 -7.44 28.50 -5.01
N PHE A 19 -6.94 28.61 -3.77
CA PHE A 19 -6.93 27.56 -2.76
C PHE A 19 -8.29 26.86 -2.72
N ALA A 20 -8.38 25.76 -3.46
CA ALA A 20 -9.38 24.73 -3.24
C ALA A 20 -9.36 24.49 -1.74
N ILE A 21 -10.48 24.76 -1.07
CA ILE A 21 -10.61 24.69 0.38
C ILE A 21 -9.98 23.38 0.85
N TYR A 22 -8.80 23.45 1.50
CA TYR A 22 -8.00 22.30 1.98
C TYR A 22 -8.63 21.63 3.22
N ARG A 23 -9.96 21.60 3.27
CA ARG A 23 -10.73 20.88 4.28
C ARG A 23 -11.30 19.65 3.59
N ASP A 24 -11.01 18.47 4.15
CA ASP A 24 -11.66 17.17 3.86
C ASP A 24 -10.99 16.19 2.88
N ASN A 25 -9.66 16.25 2.64
CA ASN A 25 -8.90 15.26 1.84
C ASN A 25 -9.49 14.98 0.44
N GLN A 26 -10.08 16.00 -0.18
CA GLN A 26 -10.85 15.88 -1.41
C GLN A 26 -10.51 17.01 -2.39
N PHE A 27 -10.19 16.64 -3.63
CA PHE A 27 -10.13 17.57 -4.74
C PHE A 27 -11.54 17.80 -5.25
N LYS A 28 -12.02 19.04 -5.13
CA LYS A 28 -13.35 19.43 -5.61
C LYS A 28 -13.19 20.24 -6.89
N CYS A 29 -13.85 19.82 -7.97
CA CYS A 29 -13.91 20.62 -9.20
C CYS A 29 -14.95 21.73 -9.03
N ALA A 30 -14.50 22.98 -9.15
CA ALA A 30 -15.39 24.15 -9.04
C ALA A 30 -16.48 24.18 -10.14
N LYS A 31 -16.22 23.61 -11.32
CA LYS A 31 -17.12 23.66 -12.48
C LYS A 31 -18.21 22.59 -12.46
N CYS A 32 -17.84 21.32 -12.25
CA CYS A 32 -18.80 20.20 -12.28
C CYS A 32 -19.25 19.73 -10.89
N LYS A 33 -18.73 20.32 -9.80
CA LYS A 33 -19.01 19.93 -8.40
C LYS A 33 -18.64 18.48 -8.05
N CYS A 34 -17.95 17.77 -8.94
CA CYS A 34 -17.40 16.46 -8.63
C CYS A 34 -16.31 16.58 -7.56
N SER A 35 -16.20 15.55 -6.72
CA SER A 35 -15.16 15.45 -5.69
C SER A 35 -14.44 14.11 -5.81
N ILE A 36 -13.12 14.13 -5.69
CA ILE A 36 -12.27 12.93 -5.70
C ILE A 36 -11.34 12.95 -4.49
N SER A 37 -11.19 11.82 -3.81
CA SER A 37 -10.27 11.73 -2.67
C SER A 37 -8.82 11.93 -3.14
N HIS A 38 -8.01 12.61 -2.31
CA HIS A 38 -6.56 12.71 -2.54
C HIS A 38 -5.86 11.33 -2.48
N LEU A 39 -6.51 10.35 -1.83
CA LEU A 39 -6.00 8.99 -1.70
C LEU A 39 -6.44 8.09 -2.86
N LYS A 40 -7.20 8.61 -3.84
CA LYS A 40 -7.61 7.85 -5.03
C LYS A 40 -6.37 7.34 -5.77
N GLY A 41 -6.39 6.07 -6.17
CA GLY A 41 -5.28 5.43 -6.87
C GLY A 41 -4.11 5.01 -5.97
N THR A 42 -4.19 5.25 -4.66
CA THR A 42 -3.13 4.88 -3.70
C THR A 42 -3.51 3.63 -2.91
N ILE A 43 -2.53 3.08 -2.19
CA ILE A 43 -2.78 1.97 -1.24
C ILE A 43 -3.73 2.34 -0.10
N PHE A 44 -3.95 3.63 0.14
CA PHE A 44 -4.84 4.17 1.17
C PHE A 44 -6.26 4.41 0.66
N GLU A 45 -6.52 4.17 -0.63
CA GLU A 45 -7.85 4.35 -1.20
C GLU A 45 -8.89 3.51 -0.45
N ASN A 46 -10.03 4.14 -0.12
CA ASN A 46 -11.14 3.55 0.62
C ASN A 46 -10.76 2.96 1.99
N SER A 47 -9.62 3.38 2.56
CA SER A 47 -9.23 2.96 3.91
C SER A 47 -10.22 3.51 4.94
N LYS A 48 -10.78 2.61 5.76
CA LYS A 48 -11.59 2.97 6.94
C LYS A 48 -10.74 3.32 8.17
N ILE A 49 -9.43 3.09 8.11
CA ILE A 49 -8.49 3.43 9.17
C ILE A 49 -7.59 4.61 8.75
N PRO A 50 -7.12 5.43 9.69
CA PRO A 50 -6.24 6.55 9.37
C PRO A 50 -4.95 6.11 8.66
N VAL A 51 -4.43 6.95 7.76
CA VAL A 51 -3.16 6.69 7.04
C VAL A 51 -2.03 6.34 8.00
N LYS A 52 -1.89 7.06 9.11
CA LYS A 52 -0.89 6.76 10.16
C LYS A 52 -1.00 5.32 10.69
N ALA A 53 -2.21 4.82 10.87
CA ALA A 53 -2.43 3.45 11.33
C ALA A 53 -2.01 2.44 10.27
N VAL A 54 -2.30 2.71 8.98
CA VAL A 54 -1.83 1.87 7.87
C VAL A 54 -0.29 1.84 7.81
N LEU A 55 0.38 2.99 7.99
CA LEU A 55 1.84 3.07 8.01
C LEU A 55 2.45 2.24 9.15
N ASN A 56 1.84 2.26 10.33
CA ASN A 56 2.24 1.40 11.44
C ASN A 56 2.04 -0.08 11.11
N LEU A 57 0.93 -0.45 10.47
CA LEU A 57 0.71 -1.83 10.00
C LEU A 57 1.78 -2.28 9.01
N ILE A 58 2.22 -1.40 8.09
CA ILE A 58 3.31 -1.68 7.15
C ILE A 58 4.61 -1.91 7.92
N MET A 59 4.96 -1.01 8.85
CA MET A 59 6.15 -1.14 9.68
C MET A 59 6.19 -2.47 10.46
N PHE A 60 5.09 -2.86 11.09
CA PHE A 60 5.03 -4.13 11.81
C PHE A 60 5.05 -5.35 10.89
N TRP A 61 4.44 -5.25 9.71
CA TRP A 61 4.49 -6.31 8.70
C TRP A 61 5.90 -6.55 8.19
N LEU A 62 6.67 -5.48 7.93
CA LEU A 62 8.08 -5.56 7.53
C LEU A 62 8.98 -6.13 8.65
N LYS A 63 8.60 -5.96 9.91
CA LYS A 63 9.26 -6.58 11.07
C LYS A 63 8.79 -8.02 11.34
N GLU A 64 7.98 -8.59 10.44
CA GLU A 64 7.45 -9.95 10.54
C GLU A 64 6.59 -10.22 11.79
N TYR A 65 5.93 -9.18 12.33
CA TYR A 65 5.05 -9.36 13.46
C TYR A 65 3.80 -10.16 13.06
N SER A 66 3.43 -11.14 13.91
CA SER A 66 2.18 -11.85 13.74
C SER A 66 0.99 -10.90 13.90
N CYS A 67 -0.14 -11.21 13.25
CA CYS A 67 -1.37 -10.42 13.39
C CYS A 67 -1.81 -10.24 14.86
N LYS A 68 -1.56 -11.25 15.71
CA LYS A 68 -1.87 -11.21 17.14
C LYS A 68 -0.93 -10.29 17.92
N MET A 69 0.35 -10.22 17.53
CA MET A 69 1.30 -9.27 18.12
C MET A 69 0.91 -7.85 17.75
N ILE A 70 0.65 -7.60 16.47
CA ILE A 70 0.21 -6.28 15.98
C ILE A 70 -1.01 -5.80 16.75
N GLN A 71 -2.05 -6.63 16.90
CA GLN A 71 -3.26 -6.24 17.62
C GLN A 71 -3.01 -5.76 19.07
N LYS A 72 -1.92 -6.20 19.70
CA LYS A 72 -1.54 -5.79 21.05
C LYS A 72 -0.76 -4.47 21.09
N GLU A 73 -0.29 -3.97 19.95
CA GLU A 73 0.48 -2.73 19.88
C GLU A 73 -0.42 -1.50 20.11
N PRO A 74 0.01 -0.50 20.90
CA PRO A 74 -0.75 0.70 21.21
C PRO A 74 -1.24 1.49 19.99
N GLU A 75 -0.53 1.42 18.87
CA GLU A 75 -0.86 2.13 17.65
C GLU A 75 -1.99 1.47 16.85
N THR A 76 -2.29 0.19 17.13
CA THR A 76 -3.25 -0.60 16.35
C THR A 76 -4.27 -1.36 17.20
N TYR A 77 -4.28 -1.16 18.52
CA TYR A 77 -5.21 -1.84 19.45
C TYR A 77 -6.71 -1.68 19.10
N ARG A 78 -7.09 -0.59 18.42
CA ARG A 78 -8.47 -0.33 17.97
C ARG A 78 -8.83 -1.01 16.66
N ILE A 79 -7.86 -1.64 15.99
CA ILE A 79 -8.04 -2.31 14.71
C ILE A 79 -8.39 -3.76 14.99
N SER A 80 -9.47 -4.25 14.38
CA SER A 80 -9.84 -5.66 14.52
C SER A 80 -8.80 -6.57 13.90
N LEU A 81 -8.63 -7.77 14.47
CA LEU A 81 -7.72 -8.78 13.92
C LEU A 81 -8.03 -9.09 12.45
N ASN A 82 -9.31 -9.14 12.07
CA ASN A 82 -9.74 -9.34 10.69
C ASN A 82 -9.28 -8.22 9.76
N ALA A 83 -9.33 -6.97 10.22
CA ALA A 83 -8.82 -5.83 9.45
C ALA A 83 -7.29 -5.91 9.32
N ILE A 84 -6.57 -6.26 10.39
CA ILE A 84 -5.11 -6.46 10.34
C ILE A 84 -4.73 -7.54 9.32
N VAL A 85 -5.40 -8.71 9.36
CA VAL A 85 -5.19 -9.80 8.39
C VAL A 85 -5.46 -9.33 6.97
N SER A 86 -6.53 -8.56 6.76
CA SER A 86 -6.89 -8.04 5.44
C SER A 86 -5.82 -7.07 4.91
N TRP A 87 -5.27 -6.21 5.76
CA TRP A 87 -4.17 -5.32 5.39
C TRP A 87 -2.89 -6.07 5.09
N GLN A 88 -2.50 -7.07 5.89
CA GLN A 88 -1.32 -7.90 5.58
C GLN A 88 -1.48 -8.64 4.24
N LYS A 89 -2.67 -9.16 3.94
CA LYS A 89 -2.97 -9.75 2.63
C LYS A 89 -2.83 -8.73 1.50
N LYS A 90 -3.32 -7.49 1.71
CA LYS A 90 -3.19 -6.39 0.74
C LYS A 90 -1.71 -6.05 0.49
N PHE A 91 -0.88 -5.95 1.53
CA PHE A 91 0.55 -5.68 1.38
C PHE A 91 1.26 -6.78 0.59
N ARG A 92 1.02 -8.05 0.95
CA ARG A 92 1.56 -9.20 0.21
C ARG A 92 1.15 -9.15 -1.26
N LYS A 93 -0.13 -8.88 -1.55
CA LYS A 93 -0.62 -8.78 -2.92
C LYS A 93 0.11 -7.68 -3.71
N ILE A 94 0.27 -6.50 -3.12
CA ILE A 94 0.98 -5.39 -3.78
C ILE A 94 2.41 -5.79 -4.15
N ILE A 95 3.14 -6.43 -3.22
CA ILE A 95 4.51 -6.86 -3.48
C ILE A 95 4.56 -7.95 -4.56
N VAL A 96 3.65 -8.93 -4.52
CA VAL A 96 3.58 -9.98 -5.55
C VAL A 96 3.27 -9.37 -6.92
N ASP A 97 2.23 -8.53 -7.02
CA ASP A 97 1.85 -7.88 -8.28
C ASP A 97 3.02 -7.02 -8.83
N GLU A 98 3.80 -6.38 -7.94
CA GLU A 98 4.97 -5.59 -8.31
C GLU A 98 6.15 -6.45 -8.78
N MET A 99 6.43 -7.56 -8.09
CA MET A 99 7.44 -8.52 -8.51
C MET A 99 7.08 -9.12 -9.86
N ASP A 100 5.83 -9.54 -10.05
CA ASP A 100 5.35 -10.05 -11.32
C ASP A 100 5.58 -9.02 -12.43
N ARG A 101 5.28 -7.74 -12.18
CA ARG A 101 5.52 -6.65 -13.15
C ARG A 101 7.01 -6.46 -13.48
N ILE A 102 7.90 -6.51 -12.49
CA ILE A 102 9.34 -6.31 -12.68
C ILE A 102 9.99 -7.50 -13.38
N TYR A 103 9.55 -8.72 -13.06
CA TYR A 103 10.18 -9.96 -13.49
C TYR A 103 9.43 -10.68 -14.63
N GLN A 104 8.50 -10.01 -15.34
CA GLN A 104 7.68 -10.62 -16.42
C GLN A 104 8.50 -11.40 -17.47
N GLU A 105 9.76 -11.04 -17.69
CA GLU A 105 10.64 -11.69 -18.67
C GLU A 105 11.77 -12.53 -18.05
N ALA A 106 11.87 -12.59 -16.72
CA ALA A 106 12.89 -13.38 -16.04
C ALA A 106 12.54 -14.87 -16.14
N LYS A 107 12.99 -15.54 -17.20
CA LYS A 107 12.98 -17.00 -17.25
C LYS A 107 13.82 -17.53 -16.09
N ILE A 108 13.18 -18.22 -15.15
CA ILE A 108 13.88 -18.98 -14.12
C ILE A 108 14.39 -20.26 -14.81
N GLY A 109 15.56 -20.17 -15.46
CA GLY A 109 16.22 -21.28 -16.15
C GLY A 109 16.41 -21.16 -17.66
N GLY A 110 17.17 -22.10 -18.21
CA GLY A 110 17.46 -22.25 -19.64
C GLY A 110 18.43 -23.43 -19.88
N PRO A 111 18.66 -23.83 -21.14
CA PRO A 111 19.73 -24.78 -21.47
C PRO A 111 21.05 -24.34 -20.81
N ASP A 112 21.81 -25.30 -20.29
CA ASP A 112 23.09 -25.08 -19.59
C ASP A 112 23.02 -24.26 -18.28
N THR A 113 21.83 -24.04 -17.71
CA THR A 113 21.67 -23.37 -16.40
C THR A 113 21.34 -24.40 -15.31
N SER A 114 22.24 -24.55 -14.32
CA SER A 114 21.93 -25.31 -13.10
C SER A 114 21.10 -24.44 -12.15
N ILE A 115 19.91 -24.91 -11.81
CA ILE A 115 19.01 -24.23 -10.86
C ILE A 115 19.00 -25.03 -9.56
N GLN A 116 19.25 -24.36 -8.44
CA GLN A 116 19.09 -24.95 -7.13
C GLN A 116 17.69 -24.61 -6.60
N VAL A 117 16.89 -25.65 -6.38
CA VAL A 117 15.59 -25.53 -5.72
C VAL A 117 15.78 -25.85 -4.25
N ASP A 118 15.48 -24.90 -3.38
CA ASP A 118 15.48 -25.13 -1.93
C ASP A 118 14.07 -25.50 -1.48
N GLU A 119 13.92 -26.71 -0.94
CA GLU A 119 12.64 -27.21 -0.43
C GLU A 119 12.54 -26.96 1.08
N SER A 120 11.55 -26.16 1.47
CA SER A 120 11.20 -25.96 2.89
C SER A 120 9.97 -26.78 3.28
N LYS A 121 10.11 -27.66 4.28
CA LYS A 121 9.00 -28.43 4.85
C LYS A 121 8.36 -27.69 6.02
N PHE A 122 7.18 -27.12 5.80
CA PHE A 122 6.40 -26.47 6.85
C PHE A 122 5.47 -27.50 7.53
N GLY A 123 5.80 -27.91 8.75
CA GLY A 123 4.99 -28.80 9.58
C GLY A 123 4.21 -28.04 10.66
N LYS A 124 3.06 -28.57 11.09
CA LYS A 124 2.44 -28.17 12.37
C LYS A 124 3.13 -28.95 13.48
N VAL A 125 3.73 -28.25 14.45
CA VAL A 125 4.19 -28.88 15.69
C VAL A 125 2.95 -29.22 16.51
N HIS A 126 2.60 -30.51 16.58
CA HIS A 126 1.63 -31.00 17.55
C HIS A 126 2.35 -31.11 18.90
N HIS A 127 1.99 -30.25 19.84
CA HIS A 127 2.29 -30.41 21.26
C HIS A 127 1.14 -31.16 21.93
#